data_AF-A0A2D7J9Z1-F1
#
_entry.id   AF-A0A2D7J9Z1-F1
#
_cell.length_a   1.000
_cell.length_b   1.000
_cell.length_c   1.000
_cell.angle_alpha   90.00
_cell.angle_beta   90.00
_cell.angle_gamma   90.00
#
_symmetry.space_group_name_H-M   'P 1'
#
loop_
_entity.id
_entity.type
_entity.pdbx_description
1 polymer ?
#
loop_
_entity_poly.entity_id
_entity_poly.type
_entity_poly.pdbx_seq_one_letter_code
_entity_poly.pdbx_strand_id
1 'polypeptide(L)' 'MNKNLLQNGLKKMSLFLLCCFIGPVIVHQAFKNQNHPLYVPVLILGFLFLITALYYGFSGIKTLVNAILGERKRKL' A
#
# COMPACT_ATOMS: atom_id res chain seq x y z
N MET A 1 21.20 -2.19 13.11
CA MET A 1 19.80 -2.62 12.90
C MET A 1 18.89 -2.04 13.98
N ASN A 2 17.86 -1.28 13.60
CA ASN A 2 16.89 -0.70 14.53
C ASN A 2 15.59 -1.52 14.56
N LYS A 3 15.34 -2.22 15.67
CA LYS A 3 14.20 -3.15 15.81
C LYS A 3 12.83 -2.46 15.74
N ASN A 4 12.70 -1.26 16.29
CA ASN A 4 11.44 -0.50 16.27
C ASN A 4 11.08 -0.07 14.85
N LEU A 5 12.07 0.45 14.10
CA LEU A 5 11.93 0.78 12.68
C LEU A 5 11.61 -0.45 11.84
N LEU A 6 12.23 -1.60 12.14
CA LEU A 6 11.98 -2.85 11.44
C LEU A 6 10.51 -3.31 11.62
N GLN A 7 10.01 -3.32 12.86
CA GLN A 7 8.61 -3.66 13.14
C GLN A 7 7.64 -2.71 12.43
N ASN A 8 7.93 -1.41 12.41
CA ASN A 8 7.10 -0.42 11.70
C ASN A 8 7.14 -0.62 10.19
N GLY A 9 8.30 -0.95 9.61
CA GLY A 9 8.43 -1.29 8.20
C GLY A 9 7.62 -2.53 7.84
N LEU A 10 7.68 -3.58 8.66
CA LEU A 10 6.90 -4.80 8.48
C LEU A 10 5.39 -4.52 8.55
N LYS A 11 4.91 -3.73 9.52
CA LYS A 11 3.49 -3.34 9.61
C LYS A 11 3.01 -2.61 8.34
N LYS A 12 3.81 -1.66 7.83
CA LYS A 12 3.51 -0.98 6.56
C LYS A 12 3.47 -1.94 5.39
N MET A 13 4.42 -2.89 5.31
CA MET A 13 4.46 -3.89 4.26
C MET A 13 3.30 -4.89 4.33
N SER A 14 2.86 -5.30 5.52
CA SER A 14 1.67 -6.14 5.69
C SER A 14 0.41 -5.43 5.18
N LEU A 15 0.25 -4.14 5.49
CA LEU A 15 -0.87 -3.35 4.97
C LEU A 15 -0.79 -3.17 3.45
N PHE A 16 0.39 -2.87 2.92
CA PHE A 16 0.64 -2.82 1.48
C PHE A 16 0.20 -4.11 0.78
N LEU A 17 0.65 -5.26 1.29
CA LEU A 17 0.34 -6.57 0.71
C LEU A 17 -1.18 -6.81 0.70
N LEU A 18 -1.86 -6.51 1.81
CA LEU A 18 -3.32 -6.62 1.90
C LEU A 18 -4.03 -5.73 0.87
N CYS A 19 -3.60 -4.47 0.73
CA CYS A 19 -4.15 -3.55 -0.27
C CYS A 19 -3.89 -4.03 -1.71
N CYS A 20 -2.75 -4.68 -1.99
CA CYS A 20 -2.44 -5.25 -3.31
C CYS A 20 -3.39 -6.38 -3.73
N PHE A 21 -4.02 -7.09 -2.79
CA PHE A 21 -5.06 -8.05 -3.12
C PHE A 21 -6.44 -7.39 -3.19
N ILE A 22 -6.77 -6.54 -2.21
CA ILE A 22 -8.10 -5.93 -2.11
C ILE A 22 -8.37 -4.97 -3.26
N GLY A 23 -7.43 -4.08 -3.60
CA GLY A 23 -7.61 -3.06 -4.64
C GLY A 23 -8.00 -3.67 -5.99
N PRO A 24 -7.19 -4.57 -6.57
CA PRO A 24 -7.50 -5.21 -7.85
C PRO A 24 -8.80 -6.02 -7.82
N VAL A 25 -9.10 -6.72 -6.72
CA VAL A 25 -10.35 -7.47 -6.58
C VAL A 25 -11.55 -6.53 -6.63
N ILE A 26 -11.51 -5.41 -5.90
CA ILE A 26 -12.60 -4.43 -5.91
C ILE A 26 -12.76 -3.78 -7.29
N VAL A 27 -11.67 -3.41 -7.95
CA VAL A 27 -11.72 -2.86 -9.32
C VAL A 27 -12.30 -3.86 -10.30
N HIS A 28 -11.87 -5.13 -10.24
CA HIS A 28 -12.40 -6.19 -11.08
C HIS A 28 -13.91 -6.38 -10.86
N GLN A 29 -14.34 -6.39 -9.60
CA GLN A 29 -15.76 -6.47 -9.26
C GLN A 29 -16.56 -5.26 -9.75
N ALA A 30 -16.01 -4.04 -9.68
CA ALA A 30 -16.65 -2.86 -10.23
C ALA A 30 -16.84 -3.01 -11.75
N PHE A 31 -15.80 -3.39 -12.49
CA PHE A 31 -15.89 -3.57 -13.95
C PHE A 31 -16.84 -4.68 -14.37
N LYS A 32 -17.02 -5.72 -13.55
CA LYS A 32 -18.06 -6.73 -13.78
C LYS A 32 -19.49 -6.23 -13.57
N ASN A 33 -19.69 -5.13 -12.84
CA ASN A 33 -20.99 -4.62 -12.42
C ASN A 33 -21.26 -3.19 -12.94
N GLN A 34 -20.86 -2.90 -14.19
CA GLN A 34 -20.99 -1.56 -14.80
C GLN A 34 -22.42 -1.00 -14.82
N ASN A 35 -23.44 -1.87 -14.92
CA ASN A 35 -24.86 -1.47 -14.95
C ASN A 35 -25.45 -1.26 -13.54
N HIS A 36 -24.71 -1.54 -12.48
CA HIS A 36 -25.19 -1.39 -11.11
C HIS A 36 -25.04 0.08 -10.64
N PRO A 37 -26.02 0.65 -9.91
CA PRO A 37 -25.94 2.04 -9.43
C PRO A 37 -24.69 2.36 -8.60
N LEU A 38 -24.12 1.34 -7.94
CA LEU A 38 -22.91 1.46 -7.13
C LEU A 38 -21.60 1.31 -7.92
N TYR A 39 -21.64 1.18 -9.25
CA TYR A 39 -20.44 1.03 -10.08
C TYR A 39 -19.36 2.08 -9.78
N VAL A 40 -19.75 3.37 -9.87
CA VAL A 40 -18.82 4.49 -9.68
C VAL A 40 -18.27 4.53 -8.24
N PRO A 41 -19.09 4.45 -7.17
CA PRO A 41 -18.60 4.37 -5.80
C PRO A 41 -17.60 3.23 -5.55
N VAL A 42 -17.90 2.02 -6.03
CA VAL A 42 -17.04 0.84 -5.81
C VAL A 42 -15.73 0.97 -6.59
N LEU A 43 -15.79 1.51 -7.82
CA LEU A 43 -14.60 1.76 -8.63
C LEU A 43 -13.66 2.77 -7.95
N ILE A 44 -14.20 3.88 -7.43
CA ILE A 44 -13.42 4.88 -6.67
C ILE A 44 -12.76 4.23 -5.45
N LEU A 45 -13.50 3.42 -4.71
CA LEU A 45 -12.98 2.71 -3.54
C LEU A 45 -11.84 1.76 -3.92
N GLY A 46 -11.95 1.05 -5.05
CA GLY A 46 -10.85 0.23 -5.58
C GLY A 46 -9.59 1.05 -5.89
N PHE A 47 -9.73 2.21 -6.54
CA PHE A 47 -8.58 3.10 -6.80
C PHE A 47 -7.96 3.67 -5.52
N LEU A 48 -8.76 4.00 -4.50
CA LEU A 48 -8.23 4.44 -3.21
C LEU A 48 -7.34 3.34 -2.59
N PHE A 49 -7.78 2.09 -2.59
CA PHE A 49 -6.94 0.96 -2.13
C PHE A 49 -5.65 0.82 -2.93
N LEU A 50 -5.67 1.01 -4.24
CA LEU A 50 -4.47 0.97 -5.09
C LEU A 50 -3.49 2.11 -4.77
N ILE A 51 -3.99 3.34 -4.61
CA ILE A 51 -3.16 4.49 -4.23
C ILE A 51 -2.55 4.27 -2.84
N THR A 52 -3.34 3.77 -1.89
CA THR A 52 -2.88 3.41 -0.55
C THR A 52 -1.81 2.33 -0.61
N ALA A 53 -1.97 1.30 -1.45
CA ALA A 53 -0.96 0.27 -1.67
C ALA A 53 0.36 0.91 -2.14
N LEU A 54 0.34 1.72 -3.19
CA LEU A 54 1.55 2.39 -3.70
C LEU A 54 2.25 3.19 -2.60
N TYR A 55 1.52 4.01 -1.85
CA TYR A 55 2.06 4.78 -0.73
C TYR A 55 2.76 3.89 0.31
N TYR A 56 2.08 2.85 0.80
CA TYR A 56 2.65 1.95 1.81
C TYR A 56 3.77 1.07 1.27
N GLY A 57 3.76 0.72 -0.02
CA GLY A 57 4.85 -0.01 -0.67
C GLY A 57 6.15 0.79 -0.63
N PHE A 58 6.15 2.03 -1.12
CA PHE A 58 7.34 2.89 -1.09
C PHE A 58 7.76 3.23 0.34
N SER A 59 6.80 3.63 1.19
CA SER A 59 7.08 4.00 2.59
C SER A 59 7.58 2.80 3.41
N GLY A 60 7.00 1.62 3.21
CA GLY A 60 7.36 0.38 3.87
C GLY A 60 8.77 -0.08 3.51
N ILE A 61 9.09 -0.15 2.21
CA ILE A 61 10.43 -0.50 1.73
C ILE A 61 11.47 0.48 2.28
N LYS A 62 11.24 1.80 2.18
CA LYS A 62 12.14 2.81 2.73
C LYS A 62 12.38 2.60 4.24
N THR A 63 11.32 2.33 4.99
CA THR A 63 11.39 2.09 6.44
C THR A 63 12.20 0.83 6.75
N LEU A 64 11.99 -0.27 6.00
CA LEU A 64 12.73 -1.51 6.17
C LEU A 64 14.22 -1.34 5.84
N VAL A 65 14.54 -0.69 4.72
CA VAL A 65 15.93 -0.38 4.33
C VAL A 65 16.62 0.42 5.42
N ASN A 66 15.99 1.50 5.91
CA ASN A 66 16.53 2.32 6.99
C ASN A 66 16.69 1.53 8.31
N ALA A 67 15.81 0.56 8.58
CA ALA A 67 15.90 -0.29 9.76
C ALA A 67 17.11 -1.23 9.73
N ILE A 68 17.40 -1.81 8.55
CA ILE A 68 18.47 -2.80 8.36
C ILE A 68 19.82 -2.09 8.19
N LEU A 69 19.90 -1.16 7.24
CA LEU A 69 21.13 -0.51 6.79
C LEU A 69 21.42 0.82 7.48
N GLY A 70 20.45 1.39 8.21
CA GLY A 70 20.54 2.74 8.76
C GLY A 70 20.08 3.81 7.76
N GLU A 71 19.80 5.02 8.27
CA GLU A 71 19.40 6.13 7.41
C GLU A 71 20.59 6.66 6.59
N ARG A 72 20.41 6.86 5.29
CA ARG A 72 21.37 7.63 4.49
C ARG A 72 21.41 9.06 4.99
N LYS A 73 22.49 9.44 5.67
CA LYS A 73 22.80 10.86 5.92
C LYS A 73 22.98 11.55 4.58
N ARG A 74 22.07 12.46 4.23
CA ARG A 74 22.23 13.34 3.09
C ARG A 74 23.41 14.26 3.43
N LYS A 75 24.53 14.12 2.73
CA LYS A 75 25.62 15.10 2.81
C LYS A 75 25.09 16.36 2.11
N LEU A 76 24.64 17.33 2.91
CA LEU A 76 24.44 18.71 2.49
C LEU A 76 25.81 19.38 2.41
#